data_AF-A0A957G104-F1
#
_entry.id   AF-A0A957G104-F1
#
_cell.length_a   1.000
_cell.length_b   1.000
_cell.length_c   1.000
_cell.angle_alpha   90.00
_cell.angle_beta   90.00
_cell.angle_gamma   90.00
#
_symmetry.space_group_name_H-M   'P 1'
#
loop_
_entity.id
_entity.type
_entity.pdbx_description
1 polymer ?
#
loop_
_entity_poly.entity_id
_entity_poly.type
_entity_poly.pdbx_seq_one_letter_code
_entity_poly.pdbx_strand_id
1 'polypeptide(L)'
;MFYVFHGNDTHSQQKQLADLQAKLGSPDTLSLNTTIFEGQVDIGELKQVCYAMPFLSDKRLVVVRGMFVKAPAKEVVKELVTFLPELPETTRLVFMEPDALNLKHPLIKAANEATNGFVKQFNRPEGADLDRWVSRQVEERGG
;
A
#
# COMPACT_ATOMS: atom_id res chain seq x y z
N MET A 1 2.42 0.62 -11.01
CA MET A 1 1.97 1.68 -10.06
C MET A 1 2.20 1.19 -8.64
N PHE A 2 2.53 2.10 -7.73
CA PHE A 2 2.67 1.80 -6.32
C PHE A 2 1.96 2.79 -5.41
N TYR A 3 1.53 2.31 -4.24
CA TYR A 3 0.78 3.07 -3.26
C TYR A 3 1.48 2.99 -1.91
N VAL A 4 1.53 4.10 -1.19
CA VAL A 4 2.05 4.19 0.17
C VAL A 4 0.91 4.59 1.09
N PHE A 5 0.34 3.60 1.77
CA PHE A 5 -0.65 3.79 2.82
C PHE A 5 0.08 3.76 4.16
N HIS A 6 -0.04 4.83 4.93
CA HIS A 6 0.65 4.96 6.22
C HIS A 6 -0.21 5.68 7.25
N GLY A 7 -0.02 5.39 8.53
CA GLY A 7 -0.71 6.07 9.63
C GLY A 7 -1.51 5.14 10.53
N ASN A 8 -1.93 5.66 11.67
CA ASN A 8 -2.45 4.87 12.80
C ASN A 8 -3.89 4.35 12.62
N ASP A 9 -4.61 4.72 11.54
CA ASP A 9 -5.92 4.15 11.21
C ASP A 9 -5.80 2.94 10.26
N THR A 10 -5.42 1.80 10.83
CA THR A 10 -5.27 0.54 10.11
C THR A 10 -6.60 0.03 9.53
N HIS A 11 -7.74 0.34 10.15
CA HIS A 11 -9.05 -0.06 9.63
C HIS A 11 -9.36 0.64 8.31
N SER A 12 -9.17 1.96 8.24
CA SER A 12 -9.35 2.71 7.00
C SER A 12 -8.33 2.30 5.92
N GLN A 13 -7.10 1.93 6.30
CA GLN A 13 -6.14 1.35 5.36
C GLN A 13 -6.65 0.04 4.74
N GLN A 14 -7.20 -0.88 5.55
CA GLN A 14 -7.78 -2.14 5.05
C GLN A 14 -8.99 -1.89 4.14
N LYS A 15 -9.87 -0.94 4.50
CA LYS A 15 -11.00 -0.54 3.63
C LYS A 15 -10.49 -0.03 2.27
N GLN A 16 -9.48 0.83 2.26
CA GLN A 16 -8.89 1.32 1.02
C GLN A 16 -8.27 0.20 0.17
N LEU A 17 -7.60 -0.77 0.80
CA LEU A 17 -7.06 -1.94 0.10
C LEU A 17 -8.19 -2.79 -0.50
N ALA A 18 -9.27 -3.03 0.24
CA ALA A 18 -10.43 -3.77 -0.25
C ALA A 18 -11.09 -3.07 -1.45
N ASP A 19 -11.24 -1.74 -1.39
CA ASP A 19 -11.75 -0.93 -2.51
C ASP A 19 -10.84 -1.00 -3.74
N LEU A 20 -9.51 -1.10 -3.54
CA LEU A 20 -8.56 -1.29 -4.62
C LEU A 20 -8.68 -2.69 -5.21
N GLN A 21 -8.75 -3.73 -4.37
CA GLN A 21 -8.94 -5.12 -4.78
C GLN A 21 -10.20 -5.29 -5.62
N ALA A 22 -11.34 -4.74 -5.18
CA ALA A 22 -12.61 -4.80 -5.92
C ALA A 22 -12.54 -4.21 -7.34
N LYS A 23 -11.60 -3.30 -7.61
CA LYS A 23 -11.38 -2.71 -8.95
C LYS A 23 -10.42 -3.52 -9.82
N LEU A 24 -9.67 -4.46 -9.25
CA LEU A 24 -8.62 -5.20 -9.96
C LEU A 24 -9.13 -6.51 -10.57
N GLY A 25 -10.22 -7.08 -10.07
CA GLY A 25 -10.78 -8.30 -10.65
C GLY A 25 -11.79 -9.00 -9.75
N SER A 26 -12.22 -10.19 -10.20
CA SER A 26 -13.04 -11.09 -9.38
C SER A 26 -12.24 -11.66 -8.20
N PRO A 27 -12.92 -12.10 -7.12
CA PRO A 27 -12.25 -12.73 -5.98
C PRO A 27 -11.34 -13.90 -6.35
N ASP A 28 -11.77 -14.74 -7.30
CA ASP A 28 -11.01 -15.92 -7.73
C ASP A 28 -9.69 -15.52 -8.40
N THR A 29 -9.72 -14.55 -9.32
CA THR A 29 -8.52 -14.10 -10.02
C THR A 29 -7.59 -13.29 -9.10
N LEU A 30 -8.15 -12.51 -8.18
CA LEU A 30 -7.39 -11.81 -7.15
C LEU A 30 -6.62 -12.76 -6.25
N SER A 31 -7.24 -13.86 -5.82
CA SER A 31 -6.61 -14.84 -4.93
C SER A 31 -5.35 -15.46 -5.56
N LEU A 32 -5.36 -15.68 -6.88
CA LEU A 32 -4.24 -16.22 -7.65
C LEU A 32 -3.17 -15.18 -7.97
N ASN A 33 -3.52 -13.90 -7.94
CA ASN A 33 -2.67 -12.79 -8.37
C ASN A 33 -2.32 -11.83 -7.23
N THR A 34 -2.48 -12.26 -5.98
CA THR A 34 -2.12 -11.47 -4.81
C THR A 34 -0.98 -12.13 -4.05
N THR A 35 0.07 -11.38 -3.75
CA THR A 35 1.14 -11.81 -2.84
C THR A 35 1.25 -10.80 -1.70
N ILE A 36 1.37 -11.31 -0.48
CA ILE A 36 1.46 -10.48 0.73
C ILE A 36 2.79 -10.78 1.42
N PHE A 37 3.55 -9.71 1.68
CA PHE A 37 4.75 -9.71 2.50
C PHE A 37 4.45 -9.04 3.83
N GLU A 38 5.00 -9.58 4.92
CA GLU A 38 4.83 -9.08 6.28
C GLU A 38 6.19 -8.78 6.91
N GLY A 39 6.36 -7.57 7.44
CA GLY A 39 7.59 -7.11 8.06
C GLY A 39 8.72 -6.88 7.06
N GLN A 40 9.94 -7.25 7.45
CA GLN A 40 11.13 -7.05 6.64
C GLN A 40 11.09 -7.92 5.38
N VAL A 41 11.36 -7.32 4.22
CA VAL A 41 11.28 -7.97 2.91
C VAL A 41 12.63 -7.94 2.22
N ASP A 42 12.99 -9.03 1.54
CA ASP A 42 14.11 -9.06 0.60
C ASP A 42 13.74 -8.35 -0.71
N ILE A 43 14.57 -7.41 -1.15
CA ILE A 43 14.27 -6.61 -2.34
C ILE A 43 14.34 -7.45 -3.63
N GLY A 44 15.20 -8.46 -3.66
CA GLY A 44 15.29 -9.38 -4.80
C GLY A 44 14.01 -10.19 -4.95
N GLU A 45 13.50 -10.76 -3.86
CA GLU A 45 12.22 -11.49 -3.84
C GLU A 45 11.05 -10.57 -4.21
N LEU A 46 10.99 -9.36 -3.63
CA LEU A 46 9.95 -8.38 -3.94
C LEU A 46 9.94 -8.05 -5.43
N LYS A 47 11.11 -7.78 -6.03
CA LYS A 47 11.26 -7.57 -7.47
C LYS A 47 10.77 -8.79 -8.25
N GLN A 48 11.23 -9.99 -7.92
CA GLN A 48 10.81 -11.20 -8.64
C GLN A 48 9.28 -11.33 -8.66
N VAL A 49 8.61 -11.11 -7.53
CA VAL A 49 7.14 -11.15 -7.46
C VAL A 49 6.50 -9.99 -8.24
N CYS A 50 7.05 -8.79 -8.18
CA CYS A 50 6.55 -7.64 -8.92
C CYS A 50 6.70 -7.76 -10.44
N TYR A 51 7.69 -8.51 -10.94
CA TYR A 51 7.92 -8.69 -12.38
C TYR A 51 7.26 -9.94 -12.96
N ALA A 52 6.80 -10.86 -12.11
CA ALA A 52 6.12 -12.05 -12.59
C ALA A 52 4.72 -11.73 -13.13
N MET A 53 4.41 -12.30 -14.29
CA MET A 53 3.17 -12.04 -15.01
C MET A 53 1.94 -12.47 -14.20
N PRO A 54 0.84 -11.71 -14.25
CA PRO A 54 -0.43 -12.13 -13.70
C PRO A 54 -1.00 -13.33 -14.48
N PHE A 55 -1.70 -14.22 -13.77
CA PHE A 55 -2.35 -15.41 -14.29
C PHE A 55 -3.83 -15.14 -14.56
N LEU A 56 -4.26 -15.27 -15.82
CA LEU A 56 -5.65 -15.07 -16.25
C LEU A 56 -6.27 -13.73 -15.76
N SER A 57 -5.45 -12.70 -15.59
CA SER A 57 -5.87 -11.34 -15.24
C SER A 57 -4.89 -10.31 -15.82
N ASP A 58 -5.30 -9.05 -15.87
CA ASP A 58 -4.46 -7.96 -16.37
C ASP A 58 -3.46 -7.44 -15.33
N LYS A 59 -3.72 -7.72 -14.05
CA LYS A 59 -3.03 -7.10 -12.91
C LYS A 59 -2.70 -8.11 -11.82
N ARG A 60 -1.48 -7.97 -11.29
CA ARG A 60 -1.01 -8.58 -10.04
C ARG A 60 -1.01 -7.54 -8.93
N LEU A 61 -1.48 -7.95 -7.75
CA LEU A 61 -1.40 -7.18 -6.52
C LEU A 61 -0.26 -7.72 -5.64
N VAL A 62 0.60 -6.83 -5.20
CA VAL A 62 1.64 -7.12 -4.22
C VAL A 62 1.43 -6.20 -3.03
N VAL A 63 1.28 -6.76 -1.84
CA VAL A 63 1.07 -6.00 -0.61
C VAL A 63 2.27 -6.21 0.30
N VAL A 64 2.83 -5.13 0.82
CA VAL A 64 3.94 -5.15 1.78
C VAL A 64 3.46 -4.46 3.04
N ARG A 65 3.41 -5.19 4.15
CA ARG A 65 2.90 -4.68 5.43
C ARG A 65 4.03 -4.49 6.44
N GLY A 66 4.08 -3.31 7.05
CA GLY A 66 4.97 -3.04 8.18
C GLY A 66 6.46 -3.20 7.88
N MET A 67 6.89 -2.93 6.65
CA MET A 67 8.29 -3.10 6.25
C MET A 67 9.21 -2.13 7.01
N PHE A 68 8.69 -0.95 7.38
CA PHE A 68 9.48 0.09 8.02
C PHE A 68 9.37 0.09 9.55
N VAL A 69 8.59 -0.81 10.14
CA VAL A 69 8.45 -0.95 11.60
C VAL A 69 9.79 -1.21 12.27
N LYS A 70 10.65 -2.04 11.68
CA LYS A 70 11.99 -2.37 12.21
C LYS A 70 13.13 -1.54 11.62
N ALA A 71 12.83 -0.45 10.91
CA ALA A 71 13.82 0.40 10.23
C ALA A 71 14.85 -0.40 9.40
N PRO A 72 14.54 -0.75 8.14
CA PRO A 72 15.47 -1.48 7.28
C PRO A 72 16.77 -0.71 7.05
N ALA A 73 17.83 -1.43 6.67
CA ALA A 73 19.12 -0.84 6.32
C ALA A 73 18.98 0.20 5.20
N LYS A 74 19.81 1.25 5.21
CA LYS A 74 19.71 2.35 4.26
C LYS A 74 19.88 1.89 2.81
N GLU A 75 20.71 0.87 2.61
CA GLU A 75 21.00 0.24 1.32
C GLU A 75 19.75 -0.43 0.75
N VAL A 76 18.99 -1.14 1.60
CA VAL A 76 17.70 -1.76 1.25
C VAL A 76 16.68 -0.70 0.83
N VAL A 77 16.58 0.40 1.57
CA VAL A 77 15.66 1.51 1.24
C VAL A 77 16.07 2.20 -0.06
N LYS A 78 17.38 2.38 -0.30
CA LYS A 78 17.89 2.96 -1.53
C LYS A 78 17.56 2.07 -2.72
N GLU A 79 17.82 0.78 -2.62
CA GLU A 79 17.51 -0.19 -3.68
C GLU A 79 16.01 -0.25 -3.97
N LEU A 80 15.18 -0.22 -2.92
CA LEU A 80 13.73 -0.13 -3.01
C LEU A 80 13.31 1.08 -3.86
N VAL A 81 13.73 2.27 -3.46
CA VAL A 81 13.37 3.53 -4.13
C VAL A 81 13.85 3.56 -5.58
N THR A 82 15.01 2.98 -5.87
CA THR A 82 15.52 2.89 -7.25
C THR A 82 14.65 2.01 -8.15
N PHE A 83 14.05 0.93 -7.65
CA PHE A 83 13.25 0.04 -8.51
C PHE A 83 11.81 0.52 -8.73
N LEU A 84 11.22 1.28 -7.80
CA LEU A 84 9.80 1.67 -7.85
C LEU A 84 9.36 2.33 -9.17
N PRO A 85 10.17 3.21 -9.81
CA PRO A 85 9.83 3.77 -11.11
C PRO A 85 9.76 2.73 -12.24
N GLU A 86 10.50 1.62 -12.13
CA GLU A 86 10.60 0.57 -13.15
C GLU A 86 9.51 -0.50 -13.03
N LEU A 87 8.58 -0.34 -12.08
CA LEU A 87 7.50 -1.30 -11.85
C LEU A 87 6.65 -1.54 -13.12
N PRO A 88 6.43 -2.81 -13.52
CA PRO A 88 5.56 -3.13 -14.64
C PRO A 88 4.16 -2.55 -14.49
N GLU A 89 3.54 -2.17 -15.61
CA GLU A 89 2.16 -1.66 -15.62
C GLU A 89 1.15 -2.72 -15.16
N THR A 90 1.50 -4.00 -15.31
CA THR A 90 0.77 -5.18 -14.84
C THR A 90 0.81 -5.33 -13.32
N THR A 91 1.63 -4.54 -12.60
CA THR A 91 1.79 -4.67 -11.15
C THR A 91 1.22 -3.47 -10.40
N ARG A 92 0.55 -3.80 -9.29
CA ARG A 92 0.09 -2.87 -8.26
C ARG A 92 0.79 -3.25 -6.97
N LEU A 93 1.72 -2.41 -6.53
CA LEU A 93 2.44 -2.60 -5.26
C LEU A 93 1.84 -1.69 -4.19
N VAL A 94 1.49 -2.21 -3.03
CA VAL A 94 0.89 -1.43 -1.93
C VAL A 94 1.72 -1.62 -0.67
N PHE A 95 2.33 -0.54 -0.19
CA PHE A 95 2.90 -0.48 1.15
C PHE A 95 1.81 -0.10 2.15
N MET A 96 1.71 -0.85 3.24
CA MET A 96 0.79 -0.61 4.35
C MET A 96 1.59 -0.50 5.63
N GLU A 97 1.85 0.74 6.04
CA GLU A 97 2.63 1.02 7.24
C GLU A 97 1.68 1.38 8.40
N PRO A 98 1.79 0.70 9.55
CA PRO A 98 0.91 0.94 10.70
C PRO A 98 1.18 2.30 11.35
N ASP A 99 2.36 2.87 11.14
CA ASP A 99 2.78 4.17 11.66
C ASP A 99 2.87 5.21 10.55
N ALA A 100 2.70 6.48 10.91
CA ALA A 100 2.86 7.58 9.97
C ALA A 100 4.34 7.75 9.60
N LEU A 101 4.66 7.60 8.31
CA LEU A 101 5.97 7.94 7.78
C LEU A 101 6.15 9.47 7.73
N ASN A 102 7.36 9.95 8.05
CA ASN A 102 7.72 11.35 7.90
C ASN A 102 7.64 11.77 6.41
N LEU A 103 7.20 13.00 6.12
CA LEU A 103 7.19 13.56 4.76
C LEU A 103 8.56 13.54 4.06
N LYS A 104 9.66 13.58 4.83
CA LYS A 104 11.02 13.48 4.32
C LYS A 104 11.49 12.04 4.07
N HIS A 105 10.67 11.03 4.39
CA HIS A 105 11.01 9.63 4.23
C HIS A 105 11.27 9.30 2.75
N PRO A 106 12.34 8.54 2.41
CA PRO A 106 12.69 8.25 1.01
C PRO A 106 11.55 7.66 0.19
N LEU A 107 10.75 6.75 0.78
CA LEU A 107 9.58 6.16 0.10
C LEU A 107 8.51 7.21 -0.24
N ILE A 108 8.26 8.18 0.66
CA ILE A 108 7.27 9.23 0.44
C ILE A 108 7.73 10.18 -0.65
N LYS A 109 9.02 10.56 -0.64
CA LYS A 109 9.61 11.37 -1.72
C LYS A 109 9.53 10.67 -3.06
N ALA A 110 9.93 9.40 -3.11
CA ALA A 110 9.86 8.59 -4.32
C ALA A 110 8.43 8.50 -4.88
N ALA A 111 7.44 8.31 -4.01
CA ALA A 111 6.04 8.29 -4.41
C ALA A 111 5.52 9.62 -4.97
N ASN A 112 5.98 10.75 -4.43
CA ASN A 112 5.58 12.07 -4.91
C ASN A 112 6.31 12.50 -6.20
N GLU A 113 7.53 12.02 -6.41
CA GLU A 113 8.34 12.32 -7.60
C GLU A 113 7.99 11.42 -8.79
N ALA A 114 7.52 10.18 -8.53
CA ALA A 114 7.18 9.22 -9.57
C ALA A 114 5.76 9.44 -10.11
N THR A 115 5.60 9.33 -11.43
CA THR A 115 4.28 9.43 -12.09
C THR A 115 3.36 8.24 -11.79
N ASN A 116 3.93 7.13 -11.33
CA ASN A 116 3.22 5.90 -11.00
C ASN A 116 3.09 5.68 -9.47
N GLY A 117 3.46 6.67 -8.66
CA GLY A 117 3.43 6.65 -7.20
C GLY A 117 2.24 7.41 -6.60
N PHE A 118 1.71 6.90 -5.50
CA PHE A 118 0.58 7.51 -4.79
C PHE A 118 0.79 7.42 -3.28
N VAL A 119 0.53 8.50 -2.55
CA VAL A 119 0.63 8.53 -1.08
C VAL A 119 -0.73 8.85 -0.48
N LYS A 120 -1.11 8.11 0.57
CA LYS A 120 -2.28 8.42 1.39
C LYS A 120 -1.99 8.17 2.86
N GLN A 121 -2.11 9.22 3.66
CA GLN A 121 -2.01 9.14 5.11
C GLN A 121 -3.38 8.83 5.72
N PHE A 122 -3.42 7.90 6.67
CA PHE A 122 -4.60 7.44 7.39
C PHE A 122 -4.42 7.73 8.87
N ASN A 123 -4.91 8.88 9.31
CA ASN A 123 -4.90 9.25 10.72
C ASN A 123 -6.22 8.85 11.36
N ARG A 124 -6.17 8.31 12.58
CA ARG A 124 -7.36 8.17 13.40
C ARG A 124 -7.93 9.58 13.63
N PRO A 125 -9.23 9.80 13.39
CA PRO A 125 -9.84 11.06 13.75
C PRO A 125 -9.76 11.23 15.27
N GLU A 126 -9.27 12.39 15.72
CA GLU A 126 -9.14 12.75 17.14
C GLU A 126 -9.98 14.00 17.44
N GLY A 127 -10.53 14.09 18.66
CA GLY A 127 -11.32 15.24 19.10
C GLY A 127 -12.59 15.47 18.26
N ALA A 128 -12.82 16.71 17.83
CA ALA A 128 -14.03 17.09 17.08
C ALA A 128 -14.18 16.38 15.71
N ASP A 129 -13.08 15.86 15.15
CA ASP A 129 -13.12 15.07 13.92
C ASP A 129 -13.65 13.64 14.18
N LEU A 130 -13.53 13.12 15.41
CA LEU A 130 -14.10 11.84 15.80
C LEU A 130 -15.62 11.92 15.86
N ASP A 131 -16.18 12.96 16.49
CA ASP A 131 -17.64 13.14 16.57
C ASP A 131 -18.26 13.24 15.17
N ARG A 132 -17.61 14.00 14.28
CA ARG A 132 -18.03 14.12 12.88
C ARG A 132 -17.89 12.82 12.11
N TRP A 133 -16.83 12.04 12.37
CA TRP A 133 -16.64 10.73 11.75
C TRP A 133 -17.68 9.71 12.23
N VAL A 134 -18.01 9.69 13.51
CA VAL A 134 -19.04 8.80 14.09
C VAL A 134 -20.40 9.10 13.46
N SER A 135 -20.81 10.37 13.38
CA SER A 135 -22.07 10.74 12.72
C SER A 135 -22.11 10.30 11.25
N ARG A 136 -21.01 10.49 10.51
CA ARG A 136 -20.92 10.09 9.11
C ARG A 136 -20.91 8.56 8.91
N GLN A 137 -20.26 7.80 9.79
CA GLN A 137 -20.26 6.34 9.70
C GLN A 137 -21.62 5.73 10.06
N VAL A 138 -22.38 6.35 10.95
CA VAL A 138 -23.76 5.93 11.27
C VAL A 138 -24.69 6.19 10.09
N GLU A 139 -24.57 7.34 9.42
CA GLU A 139 -25.34 7.62 8.19
C GLU A 139 -24.97 6.68 7.03
N GLU A 140 -23.68 6.39 6.82
CA GLU A 140 -23.22 5.49 5.74
C GLU A 140 -23.63 4.02 5.96
N ARG A 141 -23.91 3.59 7.20
CA ARG A 141 -24.32 2.21 7.52
C ARG A 141 -25.83 2.01 7.67
N GLY A 142 -26.63 3.05 7.44
CA GLY A 142 -28.08 3.03 7.59
C GLY A 142 -28.48 3.09 9.07
N GLY A 143 -29.15 4.18 9.45
CA GLY A 143 -29.74 4.35 10.78
C GLY A 143 -30.82 3.32 11.10
#